data_AF-K2EKQ1-F1
#
_entry.id   AF-K2EKQ1-F1
#
_cell.length_a   1.000
_cell.length_b   1.000
_cell.length_c   1.000
_cell.angle_alpha   90.00
_cell.angle_beta   90.00
_cell.angle_gamma   90.00
#
_symmetry.space_group_name_H-M   'P 1'
#
loop_
_entity.id
_entity.type
_entity.pdbx_description
1 polymer ?
#
loop_
_entity_poly.entity_id
_entity_poly.type
_entity_poly.pdbx_seq_one_letter_code
_entity_poly.pdbx_strand_id
1 'polypeptide(L)'
;MPRTIEEGFVDFNENLKLLKSESEAIKKHRASIHSCLKNKFGMNRFFKTGSVGNGTNVNGFSDTDYFAGIPTENLKENSASTLTAIKEALQETFPSTKNIRVDSPAVVVPFGTVASEITEIIPADFLKTEDGVNIYDIPDGDGKWMNASPKAHNEYVSKVDKKHGNKVKPLIRFIKAWKYYQNVPISSFYLEMRIAKYADQESIILYSTDVYYIFKNLLDGELSSMIDPVGVSGYIEACASQAKKDDAISKLKTALTRAEKARAAEEKGEIKESFEWWNLLYNEKFPSYYR
;
A
#
# COMPACT_ATOMS: atom_id res chain seq x y z
N MET A 1 -20.56 22.54 -14.70
CA MET A 1 -21.67 21.56 -14.78
C MET A 1 -21.64 20.68 -13.53
N PRO A 2 -22.79 20.27 -12.97
CA PRO A 2 -22.84 19.36 -11.83
C PRO A 2 -22.32 17.97 -12.22
N ARG A 3 -21.61 17.30 -11.30
CA ARG A 3 -21.12 15.93 -11.45
C ARG A 3 -22.12 14.93 -10.86
N THR A 4 -22.21 13.75 -11.46
CA THR A 4 -22.73 12.54 -10.80
C THR A 4 -21.71 12.02 -9.77
N ILE A 5 -22.16 11.15 -8.86
CA ILE A 5 -21.27 10.55 -7.85
C ILE A 5 -20.17 9.69 -8.51
N GLU A 6 -20.52 8.90 -9.53
CA GLU A 6 -19.53 8.09 -10.27
C GLU A 6 -18.47 8.98 -10.95
N GLU A 7 -18.87 10.09 -11.58
CA GLU A 7 -17.90 11.06 -12.12
C GLU A 7 -17.01 11.66 -11.04
N GLY A 8 -17.54 11.91 -9.84
CA GLY A 8 -16.75 12.33 -8.69
C GLY A 8 -15.66 11.32 -8.32
N PHE A 9 -15.99 10.04 -8.24
CA PHE A 9 -15.00 8.98 -7.97
C PHE A 9 -14.00 8.78 -9.11
N VAL A 10 -14.41 8.95 -10.36
CA VAL A 10 -13.51 8.90 -11.54
C VAL A 10 -12.48 10.02 -11.45
N ASP A 11 -12.93 11.27 -11.27
CA ASP A 11 -12.02 12.42 -11.11
C ASP A 11 -11.12 12.26 -9.88
N PHE A 12 -11.66 11.72 -8.78
CA PHE A 12 -10.88 11.46 -7.58
C PHE A 12 -9.75 10.46 -7.84
N ASN A 13 -10.04 9.35 -8.53
CA ASN A 13 -9.04 8.35 -8.88
C ASN A 13 -7.92 8.93 -9.76
N GLU A 14 -8.23 9.83 -10.70
CA GLU A 14 -7.21 10.49 -11.50
C GLU A 14 -6.30 11.39 -10.65
N ASN A 15 -6.84 12.07 -9.64
CA ASN A 15 -6.05 12.86 -8.68
C ASN A 15 -5.18 11.98 -7.77
N LEU A 16 -5.66 10.79 -7.41
CA LEU A 16 -4.95 9.84 -6.55
C LEU A 16 -3.85 9.07 -7.28
N LYS A 17 -3.93 8.89 -8.59
CA LYS A 17 -2.87 8.23 -9.36
C LYS A 17 -1.61 9.09 -9.39
N LEU A 18 -0.46 8.44 -9.33
CA LEU A 18 0.82 9.09 -9.63
C LEU A 18 0.83 9.48 -11.12
N LEU A 19 0.59 10.75 -11.40
CA LEU A 19 0.77 11.34 -12.72
C LEU A 19 2.24 11.77 -12.84
N LYS A 20 3.14 10.86 -13.28
CA LYS A 20 4.41 11.20 -13.95
C LYS A 20 5.21 9.96 -14.35
N SER A 21 5.88 10.06 -15.51
CA SER A 21 7.06 9.27 -15.86
C SER A 21 8.13 9.41 -14.78
N GLU A 22 8.83 8.33 -14.43
CA GLU A 22 9.98 8.39 -13.51
C GLU A 22 10.95 9.49 -13.94
N SER A 23 11.26 10.42 -13.04
CA SER A 23 12.24 11.47 -13.30
C SER A 23 13.63 10.87 -13.51
N GLU A 24 14.50 11.56 -14.25
CA GLU A 24 15.90 11.14 -14.42
C GLU A 24 16.64 11.00 -13.09
N ALA A 25 16.27 11.78 -12.07
CA ALA A 25 16.82 11.64 -10.73
C ALA A 25 16.46 10.29 -10.09
N ILE A 26 15.18 9.87 -10.16
CA ILE A 26 14.72 8.58 -9.64
C ILE A 26 15.44 7.42 -10.35
N LYS A 27 15.61 7.50 -11.68
CA LYS A 27 16.36 6.49 -12.44
C LYS A 27 17.82 6.40 -11.99
N LYS A 28 18.50 7.54 -11.79
CA LYS A 28 19.88 7.59 -11.29
C LYS A 28 20.00 7.00 -9.88
N HIS A 29 19.10 7.38 -8.96
CA HIS A 29 19.09 6.82 -7.61
C HIS A 29 18.91 5.30 -7.62
N ARG A 30 17.96 4.80 -8.41
CA ARG A 30 17.74 3.36 -8.60
C ARG A 30 19.00 2.65 -9.13
N ALA A 31 19.68 3.22 -10.12
CA ALA A 31 20.90 2.66 -10.68
C ALA A 31 22.06 2.62 -9.65
N SER A 32 22.20 3.67 -8.84
CA SER A 32 23.20 3.72 -7.77
C SER A 32 22.91 2.73 -6.65
N ILE A 33 21.65 2.60 -6.22
CA ILE A 33 21.21 1.56 -5.26
C ILE A 33 21.53 0.18 -5.81
N HIS A 34 21.11 -0.10 -7.05
CA HIS A 34 21.36 -1.39 -7.69
C HIS A 34 22.87 -1.72 -7.71
N SER A 35 23.71 -0.77 -8.11
CA SER A 35 25.16 -0.96 -8.17
C SER A 35 25.77 -1.23 -6.79
N CYS A 36 25.34 -0.48 -5.77
CA CYS A 36 25.76 -0.69 -4.39
C CYS A 36 25.41 -2.10 -3.90
N LEU A 37 24.14 -2.50 -4.03
CA LEU A 37 23.67 -3.80 -3.54
C LEU A 37 24.29 -4.98 -4.31
N LYS A 38 24.45 -4.83 -5.63
CA LYS A 38 25.11 -5.84 -6.46
C LYS A 38 26.56 -6.05 -6.04
N ASN A 39 27.31 -4.97 -5.85
CA ASN A 39 28.75 -5.05 -5.57
C ASN A 39 29.06 -5.47 -4.13
N LYS A 40 28.27 -5.02 -3.15
CA LYS A 40 28.55 -5.24 -1.72
C LYS A 40 27.86 -6.48 -1.15
N PHE A 41 26.73 -6.92 -1.73
CA PHE A 41 25.92 -8.01 -1.21
C PHE A 41 25.64 -9.12 -2.24
N GLY A 42 26.17 -9.01 -3.46
CA GLY A 42 25.93 -10.02 -4.50
C GLY A 42 24.46 -10.09 -4.96
N MET A 43 23.72 -8.99 -4.83
CA MET A 43 22.30 -8.93 -5.22
C MET A 43 22.09 -9.42 -6.66
N ASN A 44 21.16 -10.37 -6.84
CA ASN A 44 20.88 -11.05 -8.11
C ASN A 44 19.48 -10.78 -8.67
N ARG A 45 18.59 -10.16 -7.88
CA ARG A 45 17.26 -9.72 -8.32
C ARG A 45 16.97 -8.33 -7.75
N PHE A 46 16.38 -7.46 -8.56
CA PHE A 46 16.00 -6.12 -8.12
C PHE A 46 14.77 -5.64 -8.86
N PHE A 47 13.63 -5.63 -8.19
CA PHE A 47 12.36 -5.26 -8.81
C PHE A 47 11.50 -4.39 -7.89
N LYS A 48 10.69 -3.54 -8.51
CA LYS A 48 9.78 -2.67 -7.78
C LYS A 48 8.61 -3.50 -7.24
N THR A 49 8.21 -3.23 -6.01
CA THR A 49 7.14 -3.93 -5.31
C THR A 49 6.21 -2.92 -4.62
N GLY A 50 5.40 -3.41 -3.69
CA GLY A 50 4.51 -2.60 -2.86
C GLY A 50 3.49 -1.82 -3.67
N SER A 51 3.00 -0.72 -3.11
CA SER A 51 1.83 -0.02 -3.66
C SER A 51 2.05 0.47 -5.09
N VAL A 52 3.26 0.93 -5.40
CA VAL A 52 3.63 1.42 -6.74
C VAL A 52 3.76 0.25 -7.73
N GLY A 53 4.42 -0.84 -7.34
CA GLY A 53 4.52 -2.05 -8.16
C GLY A 53 3.16 -2.72 -8.41
N ASN A 54 2.23 -2.61 -7.46
CA ASN A 54 0.89 -3.19 -7.54
C ASN A 54 -0.10 -2.32 -8.32
N GLY A 55 0.23 -1.05 -8.55
CA GLY A 55 -0.70 -0.09 -9.14
C GLY A 55 -1.87 0.23 -8.20
N THR A 56 -1.59 0.33 -6.90
CA THR A 56 -2.52 0.69 -5.81
C THR A 56 -2.00 1.89 -5.00
N ASN A 57 -0.97 2.57 -5.52
CA ASN A 57 -0.36 3.76 -4.94
C ASN A 57 -1.33 4.95 -4.87
N VAL A 58 -1.10 5.81 -3.88
CA VAL A 58 -1.76 7.10 -3.70
C VAL A 58 -0.72 8.21 -3.81
N ASN A 59 -0.94 9.13 -4.75
CA ASN A 59 -0.05 10.24 -5.07
C ASN A 59 0.29 11.08 -3.83
N GLY A 60 1.57 11.33 -3.58
CA GLY A 60 2.08 12.06 -2.42
C GLY A 60 2.13 11.27 -1.10
N PHE A 61 1.59 10.05 -1.04
CA PHE A 61 1.51 9.24 0.19
C PHE A 61 2.13 7.85 0.09
N SER A 62 2.29 7.31 -1.12
CA SER A 62 3.01 6.06 -1.34
C SER A 62 4.46 6.32 -1.69
N ASP A 63 5.34 5.62 -1.01
CA ASP A 63 6.76 5.43 -1.27
C ASP A 63 7.01 4.42 -2.40
N THR A 64 8.28 4.29 -2.79
CA THR A 64 8.73 3.30 -3.77
C THR A 64 9.47 2.17 -3.08
N ASP A 65 8.86 0.99 -3.09
CA ASP A 65 9.48 -0.23 -2.57
C ASP A 65 10.30 -0.95 -3.64
N TYR A 66 11.51 -1.38 -3.29
CA TYR A 66 12.27 -2.34 -4.06
C TYR A 66 12.57 -3.59 -3.24
N PHE A 67 12.31 -4.73 -3.87
CA PHE A 67 12.74 -6.01 -3.38
C PHE A 67 14.14 -6.31 -3.95
N ALA A 68 15.10 -6.54 -3.05
CA ALA A 68 16.49 -6.84 -3.38
C ALA A 68 16.80 -8.31 -3.04
N GLY A 69 16.79 -9.17 -4.05
CA GLY A 69 17.16 -10.57 -3.91
C GLY A 69 18.66 -10.70 -3.67
N ILE A 70 19.03 -11.15 -2.48
CA ILE A 70 20.42 -11.30 -2.02
C ILE A 70 20.62 -12.77 -1.65
N PRO A 71 21.68 -13.44 -2.13
CA PRO A 71 21.98 -14.83 -1.77
C PRO A 71 22.12 -15.02 -0.25
N THR A 72 21.60 -16.13 0.29
CA THR A 72 21.65 -16.49 1.71
C THR A 72 23.03 -16.31 2.33
N GLU A 73 24.10 -16.69 1.63
CA GLU A 73 25.47 -16.61 2.14
C GLU A 73 25.96 -15.17 2.38
N ASN A 74 25.32 -14.18 1.77
CA ASN A 74 25.61 -12.75 1.93
C ASN A 74 24.68 -12.07 2.93
N LEU A 75 23.69 -12.80 3.46
CA LEU A 75 22.80 -12.35 4.51
C LEU A 75 23.32 -12.76 5.88
N LYS A 76 22.90 -12.05 6.93
CA LYS A 76 23.16 -12.41 8.31
C LYS A 76 21.97 -13.18 8.87
N GLU A 77 22.25 -14.14 9.76
CA GLU A 77 21.21 -14.90 10.47
C GLU A 77 20.23 -13.96 11.17
N ASN A 78 20.74 -12.94 11.86
CA ASN A 78 19.93 -11.86 12.40
C ASN A 78 19.59 -10.83 11.30
N SER A 79 18.30 -10.73 10.97
CA SER A 79 17.82 -9.86 9.89
C SER A 79 18.04 -8.36 10.16
N ALA A 80 18.03 -7.94 11.43
CA ALA A 80 18.32 -6.55 11.81
C ALA A 80 19.79 -6.18 11.56
N SER A 81 20.72 -7.13 11.73
CA SER A 81 22.12 -6.95 11.34
C SER A 81 22.29 -6.81 9.83
N THR A 82 21.54 -7.57 9.03
CA THR A 82 21.50 -7.39 7.57
C THR A 82 21.02 -5.99 7.18
N LEU A 83 19.90 -5.54 7.75
CA LEU A 83 19.33 -4.21 7.49
C LEU A 83 20.32 -3.10 7.86
N THR A 84 21.04 -3.25 8.98
CA THR A 84 22.06 -2.29 9.42
C THR A 84 23.21 -2.21 8.42
N ALA A 85 23.74 -3.36 7.97
CA ALA A 85 24.82 -3.41 6.98
C ALA A 85 24.41 -2.76 5.64
N ILE A 86 23.19 -3.02 5.17
CA ILE A 86 22.64 -2.39 3.96
C ILE A 86 22.48 -0.88 4.16
N LYS A 87 21.97 -0.44 5.31
CA LYS A 87 21.85 0.99 5.66
C LYS A 87 23.20 1.69 5.62
N GLU A 88 24.25 1.09 6.18
CA GLU A 88 25.60 1.66 6.18
C GLU A 88 26.16 1.75 4.76
N ALA A 89 26.02 0.68 3.97
CA ALA A 89 26.44 0.67 2.58
C ALA A 89 25.75 1.73 1.72
N LEU A 90 24.44 1.94 1.93
CA LEU A 90 23.68 2.99 1.25
C LEU A 90 24.06 4.39 1.75
N GLN A 91 24.38 4.55 3.04
CA GLN A 91 24.86 5.83 3.58
C GLN A 91 26.20 6.26 2.98
N GLU A 92 27.11 5.31 2.77
CA GLU A 92 28.36 5.59 2.04
C GLU A 92 28.11 5.94 0.57
N THR A 93 27.10 5.32 -0.05
CA THR A 93 26.74 5.56 -1.46
C THR A 93 26.09 6.94 -1.64
N PHE A 94 25.32 7.39 -0.64
CA PHE A 94 24.57 8.64 -0.67
C PHE A 94 24.92 9.52 0.55
N PRO A 95 26.15 10.05 0.63
CA PRO A 95 26.62 10.79 1.81
C PRO A 95 25.83 12.08 2.07
N SER A 96 25.22 12.68 1.05
CA SER A 96 24.37 13.86 1.17
C SER A 96 22.93 13.55 1.60
N THR A 97 22.49 12.30 1.48
CA THR A 97 21.14 11.89 1.90
C THR A 97 21.13 11.69 3.41
N LYS A 98 20.42 12.58 4.10
CA LYS A 98 20.28 12.53 5.56
C LYS A 98 19.24 11.50 5.95
N ASN A 99 19.37 10.94 7.16
CA ASN A 99 18.36 10.06 7.77
C ASN A 99 18.05 8.78 6.96
N ILE A 100 19.07 8.19 6.31
CA ILE A 100 18.95 6.80 5.87
C ILE A 100 18.88 5.93 7.13
N ARG A 101 17.82 5.15 7.26
CA ARG A 101 17.49 4.44 8.50
C ARG A 101 16.93 3.06 8.23
N VAL A 102 16.99 2.21 9.24
CA VAL A 102 16.27 0.94 9.26
C VAL A 102 14.84 1.21 9.71
N ASP A 103 13.87 0.70 8.96
CA ASP A 103 12.44 0.72 9.26
C ASP A 103 11.90 -0.63 8.76
N SER A 104 12.01 -1.66 9.61
CA SER A 104 11.81 -3.05 9.20
C SER A 104 10.42 -3.25 8.58
N PRO A 105 10.29 -3.94 7.43
CA PRO A 105 11.25 -4.88 6.83
C PRO A 105 12.32 -4.24 5.92
N ALA A 106 12.42 -2.91 5.86
CA ALA A 106 13.20 -2.20 4.87
C ALA A 106 14.32 -1.32 5.44
N VAL A 107 15.20 -0.88 4.53
CA VAL A 107 16.03 0.30 4.72
C VAL A 107 15.41 1.45 3.95
N VAL A 108 15.13 2.55 4.64
CA VAL A 108 14.49 3.74 4.09
C VAL A 108 15.56 4.73 3.63
N VAL A 109 15.47 5.13 2.37
CA VAL A 109 16.34 6.14 1.71
C VAL A 109 15.48 7.34 1.30
N PRO A 110 15.44 8.42 2.12
CA PRO A 110 14.59 9.57 1.86
C PRO A 110 15.31 10.57 0.94
N PHE A 111 15.21 10.39 -0.38
CA PHE A 111 15.82 11.31 -1.34
C PHE A 111 15.16 12.69 -1.39
N GLY A 112 13.99 12.84 -0.78
CA GLY A 112 13.27 14.10 -0.67
C GLY A 112 12.34 14.13 0.54
N THR A 113 11.41 15.07 0.56
CA THR A 113 10.59 15.38 1.74
C THR A 113 9.16 14.84 1.66
N VAL A 114 8.73 14.39 0.48
CA VAL A 114 7.41 13.78 0.28
C VAL A 114 7.54 12.27 0.11
N ALA A 115 6.49 11.51 0.45
CA ALA A 115 6.54 10.05 0.44
C ALA A 115 6.95 9.47 -0.92
N SER A 116 6.51 10.06 -2.03
CA SER A 116 6.88 9.60 -3.38
C SER A 116 8.36 9.76 -3.75
N GLU A 117 9.14 10.48 -2.94
CA GLU A 117 10.60 10.63 -3.07
C GLU A 117 11.36 9.73 -2.09
N ILE A 118 10.64 8.96 -1.26
CA ILE A 118 11.21 7.96 -0.36
C ILE A 118 11.31 6.63 -1.10
N THR A 119 12.46 5.98 -0.97
CA THR A 119 12.69 4.64 -1.49
C THR A 119 12.94 3.68 -0.34
N GLU A 120 12.22 2.58 -0.29
CA GLU A 120 12.40 1.50 0.69
C GLU A 120 13.05 0.29 0.01
N ILE A 121 14.10 -0.24 0.63
CA ILE A 121 14.85 -1.40 0.12
C ILE A 121 14.63 -2.57 1.08
N ILE A 122 13.95 -3.59 0.60
CA ILE A 122 13.65 -4.81 1.35
C ILE A 122 14.65 -5.88 0.91
N PRO A 123 15.63 -6.28 1.75
CA PRO A 123 16.47 -7.43 1.44
C PRO A 123 15.62 -8.69 1.48
N ALA A 124 15.88 -9.59 0.55
CA ALA A 124 15.10 -10.80 0.41
C ALA A 124 15.98 -11.99 0.03
N ASP A 125 15.82 -13.08 0.77
CA ASP A 125 16.40 -14.36 0.39
C ASP A 125 15.40 -15.15 -0.46
N PHE A 126 15.84 -15.73 -1.57
CA PHE A 126 14.97 -16.60 -2.37
C PHE A 126 15.05 -18.02 -1.83
N LEU A 127 13.95 -18.52 -1.27
CA LEU A 127 13.90 -19.84 -0.67
C LEU A 127 13.58 -20.93 -1.70
N LYS A 128 12.42 -20.80 -2.34
CA LYS A 128 11.89 -21.83 -3.25
C LYS A 128 10.78 -21.28 -4.14
N THR A 129 10.43 -22.07 -5.14
CA THR A 129 9.16 -21.95 -5.86
C THR A 129 8.26 -23.10 -5.47
N GLU A 130 7.04 -22.80 -5.02
CA GLU A 130 6.02 -23.78 -4.63
C GLU A 130 4.72 -23.45 -5.36
N ASP A 131 4.16 -24.39 -6.11
CA ASP A 131 2.96 -24.18 -6.95
C ASP A 131 3.02 -22.94 -7.87
N GLY A 132 4.20 -22.65 -8.40
CA GLY A 132 4.45 -21.47 -9.26
C GLY A 132 4.62 -20.15 -8.50
N VAL A 133 4.51 -20.16 -7.18
CA VAL A 133 4.72 -19.01 -6.29
C VAL A 133 6.16 -18.98 -5.80
N ASN A 134 6.87 -17.87 -6.06
CA ASN A 134 8.20 -17.65 -5.50
C ASN A 134 8.07 -17.18 -4.06
N ILE A 135 8.65 -17.92 -3.12
CA ILE A 135 8.66 -17.59 -1.69
C ILE A 135 10.04 -17.05 -1.32
N TYR A 136 10.02 -15.94 -0.58
CA TYR A 136 11.22 -15.28 -0.09
C TYR A 136 11.15 -15.11 1.42
N ASP A 137 12.30 -15.08 2.06
CA ASP A 137 12.45 -14.61 3.44
C ASP A 137 12.81 -13.12 3.43
N ILE A 138 12.07 -12.32 4.20
CA ILE A 138 12.34 -10.89 4.46
C ILE A 138 12.44 -10.61 5.96
N PRO A 139 13.08 -9.52 6.41
CA PRO A 139 13.17 -9.20 7.83
C PRO A 139 11.79 -9.04 8.49
N ASP A 140 11.58 -9.61 9.67
CA ASP A 140 10.30 -9.54 10.40
C ASP A 140 10.17 -8.33 11.34
N GLY A 141 11.29 -7.69 11.69
CA GLY A 141 11.35 -6.60 12.67
C GLY A 141 11.86 -6.98 14.05
N ASP A 142 11.91 -8.27 14.37
CA ASP A 142 12.38 -8.83 15.65
C ASP A 142 13.72 -9.59 15.50
N GLY A 143 14.44 -9.29 14.42
CA GLY A 143 15.73 -9.89 14.10
C GLY A 143 15.63 -11.27 13.45
N LYS A 144 14.43 -11.75 13.11
CA LYS A 144 14.23 -12.99 12.35
C LYS A 144 13.75 -12.69 10.93
N TRP A 145 13.45 -13.76 10.20
CA TRP A 145 12.97 -13.71 8.83
C TRP A 145 11.53 -14.23 8.76
N MET A 146 10.75 -13.68 7.84
CA MET A 146 9.37 -14.06 7.57
C MET A 146 9.13 -14.25 6.07
N ASN A 147 8.24 -15.18 5.74
CA ASN A 147 7.88 -15.49 4.36
C ASN A 147 7.08 -14.35 3.70
N ALA A 148 7.47 -14.01 2.47
CA ALA A 148 6.78 -13.06 1.62
C ALA A 148 6.76 -13.52 0.15
N SER A 149 5.70 -13.15 -0.57
CA SER A 149 5.65 -13.31 -2.03
C SER A 149 4.93 -12.14 -2.69
N PRO A 150 5.59 -10.96 -2.77
CA PRO A 150 4.92 -9.76 -3.27
C PRO A 150 4.35 -9.91 -4.69
N LYS A 151 5.02 -10.71 -5.54
CA LYS A 151 4.53 -11.03 -6.89
C LYS A 151 3.20 -11.78 -6.84
N ALA A 152 3.07 -12.80 -5.99
CA ALA A 152 1.85 -13.59 -5.91
C ALA A 152 0.70 -12.80 -5.28
N HIS A 153 0.95 -11.96 -4.27
CA HIS A 153 -0.04 -11.03 -3.75
C HIS A 153 -0.53 -10.04 -4.81
N ASN A 154 0.38 -9.48 -5.63
CA ASN A 154 0.00 -8.60 -6.74
C ASN A 154 -0.79 -9.34 -7.84
N GLU A 155 -0.43 -10.58 -8.15
CA GLU A 155 -1.16 -11.43 -9.10
C GLU A 155 -2.57 -11.74 -8.61
N TYR A 156 -2.74 -12.03 -7.32
CA TYR A 156 -4.05 -12.19 -6.69
C TYR A 156 -4.91 -10.92 -6.85
N VAL A 157 -4.40 -9.74 -6.44
CA VAL A 157 -5.12 -8.47 -6.61
C VAL A 157 -5.43 -8.19 -8.08
N SER A 158 -4.48 -8.43 -8.98
CA SER A 158 -4.65 -8.18 -10.41
C SER A 158 -5.66 -9.13 -11.08
N LYS A 159 -5.78 -10.38 -10.59
CA LYS A 159 -6.82 -11.31 -11.03
C LYS A 159 -8.21 -10.80 -10.64
N VAL A 160 -8.39 -10.40 -9.39
CA VAL A 160 -9.67 -9.86 -8.89
C VAL A 160 -10.00 -8.52 -9.56
N ASP A 161 -9.01 -7.68 -9.82
CA ASP A 161 -9.19 -6.41 -10.53
C ASP A 161 -9.68 -6.62 -11.96
N LYS A 162 -9.08 -7.57 -12.71
CA LYS A 162 -9.52 -7.94 -14.06
C LYS A 162 -10.94 -8.50 -14.08
N LYS A 163 -11.32 -9.31 -13.09
CA LYS A 163 -12.70 -9.83 -12.94
C LYS A 163 -13.73 -8.70 -12.92
N HIS A 164 -13.39 -7.53 -12.38
CA HIS A 164 -14.30 -6.39 -12.24
C HIS A 164 -13.96 -5.23 -13.18
N GLY A 165 -13.37 -5.49 -14.35
CA GLY A 165 -13.11 -4.45 -15.34
C GLY A 165 -12.14 -3.36 -14.86
N ASN A 166 -11.17 -3.72 -14.01
CA ASN A 166 -10.17 -2.84 -13.41
C ASN A 166 -10.72 -1.80 -12.41
N LYS A 167 -11.86 -2.10 -11.76
CA LYS A 167 -12.46 -1.24 -10.72
C LYS A 167 -11.94 -1.50 -9.31
N VAL A 168 -11.20 -2.59 -9.05
CA VAL A 168 -10.75 -2.94 -7.69
C VAL A 168 -9.53 -2.12 -7.26
N LYS A 169 -8.56 -1.88 -8.15
CA LYS A 169 -7.41 -1.02 -7.83
C LYS A 169 -7.81 0.43 -7.52
N PRO A 170 -8.74 1.08 -8.26
CA PRO A 170 -9.35 2.34 -7.85
C PRO A 170 -10.01 2.28 -6.46
N LEU A 171 -10.82 1.25 -6.21
CA LEU A 171 -11.49 1.06 -4.92
C LEU A 171 -10.49 0.96 -3.75
N ILE A 172 -9.41 0.20 -3.93
CA ILE A 172 -8.28 0.13 -2.99
C ILE A 172 -7.68 1.52 -2.74
N ARG A 173 -7.45 2.32 -3.79
CA ARG A 173 -6.91 3.68 -3.65
C ARG A 173 -7.85 4.58 -2.84
N PHE A 174 -9.17 4.46 -3.02
CA PHE A 174 -10.12 5.26 -2.25
C PHE A 174 -10.02 4.98 -0.75
N ILE A 175 -9.96 3.72 -0.34
CA ILE A 175 -9.82 3.38 1.08
C ILE A 175 -8.45 3.81 1.62
N LYS A 176 -7.38 3.63 0.84
CA LYS A 176 -6.04 4.11 1.21
C LYS A 176 -5.98 5.64 1.30
N ALA A 177 -6.66 6.37 0.43
CA ALA A 177 -6.74 7.82 0.49
C ALA A 177 -7.36 8.29 1.80
N TRP A 178 -8.49 7.70 2.20
CA TRP A 178 -9.08 7.96 3.53
C TRP A 178 -8.08 7.71 4.66
N LYS A 179 -7.44 6.53 4.65
CA LYS A 179 -6.41 6.15 5.64
C LYS A 179 -5.33 7.23 5.75
N TYR A 180 -4.79 7.68 4.62
CA TYR A 180 -3.73 8.67 4.59
C TYR A 180 -4.21 10.07 5.02
N TYR A 181 -5.35 10.52 4.50
CA TYR A 181 -5.88 11.86 4.75
C TYR A 181 -6.36 12.06 6.19
N GLN A 182 -6.77 10.98 6.86
CA GLN A 182 -7.22 10.98 8.25
C GLN A 182 -6.19 10.39 9.23
N ASN A 183 -4.97 10.09 8.75
CA ASN A 183 -3.88 9.51 9.54
C ASN A 183 -4.32 8.27 10.34
N VAL A 184 -4.90 7.30 9.66
CA VAL A 184 -5.42 6.06 10.24
C VAL A 184 -4.30 5.00 10.28
N PRO A 185 -3.95 4.46 11.46
CA PRO A 185 -2.80 3.57 11.63
C PRO A 185 -3.10 2.10 11.25
N ILE A 186 -3.63 1.89 10.04
CA ILE A 186 -3.87 0.55 9.45
C ILE A 186 -2.74 0.20 8.47
N SER A 187 -2.43 -1.08 8.28
CA SER A 187 -1.50 -1.53 7.24
C SER A 187 -2.08 -1.34 5.83
N SER A 188 -1.32 -0.72 4.93
CA SER A 188 -1.73 -0.61 3.51
C SER A 188 -1.84 -1.98 2.84
N PHE A 189 -0.93 -2.91 3.17
CA PHE A 189 -0.96 -4.27 2.66
C PHE A 189 -2.21 -5.04 3.14
N TYR A 190 -2.57 -4.89 4.43
CA TYR A 190 -3.81 -5.45 4.96
C TYR A 190 -5.04 -4.94 4.20
N LEU A 191 -5.13 -3.63 3.95
CA LEU A 191 -6.24 -3.06 3.19
C LEU A 191 -6.30 -3.60 1.76
N GLU A 192 -5.16 -3.71 1.07
CA GLU A 192 -5.10 -4.27 -0.28
C GLU A 192 -5.67 -5.70 -0.31
N MET A 193 -5.22 -6.57 0.61
CA MET A 193 -5.66 -7.95 0.67
C MET A 193 -7.12 -8.08 1.12
N ARG A 194 -7.56 -7.31 2.11
CA ARG A 194 -8.96 -7.30 2.57
C ARG A 194 -9.92 -6.85 1.48
N ILE A 195 -9.61 -5.77 0.77
CA ILE A 195 -10.47 -5.20 -0.26
C ILE A 195 -10.51 -6.13 -1.48
N ALA A 196 -9.38 -6.72 -1.88
CA ALA A 196 -9.38 -7.72 -2.94
C ALA A 196 -10.19 -8.96 -2.55
N LYS A 197 -10.09 -9.43 -1.29
CA LYS A 197 -10.91 -10.55 -0.81
C LYS A 197 -12.41 -10.22 -0.78
N TYR A 198 -12.78 -9.01 -0.36
CA TYR A 198 -14.16 -8.52 -0.45
C TYR A 198 -14.64 -8.52 -1.90
N ALA A 199 -13.92 -7.84 -2.79
CA ALA A 199 -14.30 -7.71 -4.19
C ALA A 199 -14.40 -9.06 -4.90
N ASP A 200 -13.58 -10.06 -4.54
CA ASP A 200 -13.66 -11.39 -5.15
C ASP A 200 -15.00 -12.11 -4.86
N GLN A 201 -15.73 -11.72 -3.81
CA GLN A 201 -17.07 -12.22 -3.53
C GLN A 201 -18.19 -11.42 -4.21
N GLU A 202 -17.86 -10.24 -4.73
CA GLU A 202 -18.84 -9.38 -5.39
C GLU A 202 -19.03 -9.75 -6.86
N SER A 203 -20.20 -9.36 -7.37
CA SER A 203 -20.57 -9.51 -8.78
C SER A 203 -20.27 -8.26 -9.62
N ILE A 204 -20.37 -7.09 -9.00
CA ILE A 204 -20.16 -5.78 -9.62
C ILE A 204 -19.54 -4.83 -8.59
N ILE A 205 -18.73 -3.87 -9.07
CA ILE A 205 -18.16 -2.80 -8.24
C ILE A 205 -18.81 -1.45 -8.58
N LEU A 206 -19.46 -0.85 -7.60
CA LEU A 206 -20.09 0.47 -7.57
C LEU A 206 -19.45 1.29 -6.44
N TYR A 207 -18.67 2.31 -6.79
CA TYR A 207 -17.72 2.91 -5.83
C TYR A 207 -18.37 3.47 -4.56
N SER A 208 -19.46 4.23 -4.67
CA SER A 208 -20.12 4.78 -3.48
C SER A 208 -20.65 3.70 -2.54
N THR A 209 -21.21 2.63 -3.11
CA THR A 209 -21.73 1.47 -2.39
C THR A 209 -20.62 0.64 -1.75
N ASP A 210 -19.59 0.28 -2.50
CA ASP A 210 -18.53 -0.59 -2.02
C ASP A 210 -17.61 0.08 -1.00
N VAL A 211 -17.38 1.40 -1.12
CA VAL A 211 -16.66 2.14 -0.09
C VAL A 211 -17.39 2.06 1.26
N TYR A 212 -18.72 2.21 1.26
CA TYR A 212 -19.54 2.04 2.46
C TYR A 212 -19.43 0.62 3.03
N TYR A 213 -19.67 -0.42 2.20
CA TYR A 213 -19.66 -1.80 2.68
C TYR A 213 -18.27 -2.27 3.12
N ILE A 214 -17.19 -1.77 2.52
CA ILE A 214 -15.83 -2.03 3.00
C ILE A 214 -15.65 -1.44 4.40
N PHE A 215 -16.03 -0.19 4.64
CA PHE A 215 -15.92 0.38 5.99
C PHE A 215 -16.77 -0.39 7.00
N LYS A 216 -17.98 -0.80 6.60
CA LYS A 216 -18.84 -1.65 7.44
C LYS A 216 -18.18 -2.98 7.76
N ASN A 217 -17.69 -3.71 6.77
CA ASN A 217 -17.04 -5.01 6.94
C ASN A 217 -15.76 -4.93 7.79
N LEU A 218 -14.97 -3.87 7.61
CA LEU A 218 -13.78 -3.63 8.43
C LEU A 218 -14.14 -3.37 9.90
N LEU A 219 -15.25 -2.68 10.16
CA LEU A 219 -15.71 -2.35 11.50
C LEU A 219 -16.38 -3.54 12.18
N ASP A 220 -17.28 -4.24 11.47
CA ASP A 220 -17.98 -5.43 11.97
C ASP A 220 -16.99 -6.56 12.27
N GLY A 221 -15.91 -6.67 11.48
CA GLY A 221 -14.80 -7.58 11.74
C GLY A 221 -13.76 -7.07 12.74
N GLU A 222 -14.01 -5.92 13.38
CA GLU A 222 -13.15 -5.24 14.36
C GLU A 222 -11.67 -5.19 13.95
N LEU A 223 -11.37 -4.94 12.67
CA LEU A 223 -10.00 -4.97 12.14
C LEU A 223 -9.20 -6.22 12.55
N SER A 224 -9.86 -7.37 12.60
CA SER A 224 -9.22 -8.67 12.87
C SER A 224 -8.13 -9.00 11.86
N SER A 225 -7.12 -9.76 12.27
CA SER A 225 -6.11 -10.28 11.36
C SER A 225 -6.75 -11.16 10.28
N MET A 226 -6.10 -11.22 9.12
CA MET A 226 -6.59 -12.02 8.00
C MET A 226 -5.62 -13.13 7.66
N ILE A 227 -6.14 -14.32 7.39
CA ILE A 227 -5.36 -15.35 6.73
C ILE A 227 -4.99 -14.82 5.34
N ASP A 228 -3.69 -14.88 5.01
CA ASP A 228 -3.16 -14.51 3.72
C ASP A 228 -3.89 -15.30 2.62
N PRO A 229 -4.59 -14.63 1.67
CA PRO A 229 -5.33 -15.31 0.61
C PRO A 229 -4.41 -16.10 -0.34
N VAL A 230 -3.11 -15.82 -0.34
CA VAL A 230 -2.10 -16.53 -1.13
C VAL A 230 -1.45 -17.67 -0.33
N GLY A 231 -1.58 -17.66 1.01
CA GLY A 231 -1.07 -18.71 1.89
C GLY A 231 0.44 -18.65 2.19
N VAL A 232 1.12 -17.53 1.90
CA VAL A 232 2.58 -17.40 2.08
C VAL A 232 2.95 -16.78 3.42
N SER A 233 2.29 -15.67 3.78
CA SER A 233 2.64 -14.85 4.94
C SER A 233 1.88 -15.23 6.23
N GLY A 234 1.08 -16.30 6.20
CA GLY A 234 0.29 -16.74 7.36
C GLY A 234 -0.83 -15.76 7.70
N TYR A 235 -0.67 -14.98 8.77
CA TYR A 235 -1.62 -13.94 9.19
C TYR A 235 -1.11 -12.55 8.83
N ILE A 236 -1.99 -11.73 8.28
CA ILE A 236 -1.74 -10.33 7.97
C ILE A 236 -2.50 -9.49 8.99
N GLU A 237 -1.73 -8.79 9.83
CA GLU A 237 -2.26 -7.92 10.88
C GLU A 237 -2.73 -6.58 10.32
N ALA A 238 -3.85 -6.07 10.87
CA ALA A 238 -4.38 -4.77 10.47
C ALA A 238 -3.58 -3.60 11.04
N CYS A 239 -3.13 -3.72 12.30
CA CYS A 239 -2.49 -2.64 13.06
C CYS A 239 -1.30 -3.21 13.85
N ALA A 240 -0.25 -2.40 14.03
CA ALA A 240 0.97 -2.83 14.72
C ALA A 240 0.84 -2.95 16.25
N SER A 241 -0.26 -2.47 16.85
CA SER A 241 -0.51 -2.58 18.29
C SER A 241 -2.00 -2.40 18.60
N GLN A 242 -2.43 -2.82 19.79
CA GLN A 242 -3.80 -2.62 20.26
C GLN A 242 -4.17 -1.13 20.33
N ALA A 243 -3.27 -0.27 20.82
CA ALA A 243 -3.54 1.18 20.87
C ALA A 243 -3.75 1.79 19.47
N LYS A 244 -2.98 1.35 18.46
CA LYS A 244 -3.21 1.75 17.06
C LYS A 244 -4.53 1.19 16.53
N LYS A 245 -4.89 -0.04 16.91
CA LYS A 245 -6.17 -0.65 16.55
C LYS A 245 -7.36 0.13 17.10
N ASP A 246 -7.31 0.56 18.36
CA ASP A 246 -8.39 1.33 18.99
C ASP A 246 -8.57 2.70 18.30
N ASP A 247 -7.48 3.39 18.00
CA ASP A 247 -7.49 4.65 17.22
C ASP A 247 -8.07 4.42 15.80
N ALA A 248 -7.63 3.37 15.12
CA ALA A 248 -8.13 3.00 13.80
C ALA A 248 -9.64 2.71 13.81
N ILE A 249 -10.14 1.96 14.80
CA ILE A 249 -11.58 1.66 14.97
C ILE A 249 -12.37 2.95 15.21
N SER A 250 -11.87 3.87 16.04
CA SER A 250 -12.51 5.16 16.28
C SER A 250 -12.70 5.96 14.99
N LYS A 251 -11.62 6.11 14.20
CA LYS A 251 -11.67 6.81 12.90
C LYS A 251 -12.54 6.08 11.88
N LEU A 252 -12.54 4.75 11.90
CA LEU A 252 -13.37 3.92 11.03
C LEU A 252 -14.87 4.09 11.29
N LYS A 253 -15.29 4.22 12.57
CA LYS A 253 -16.68 4.54 12.92
C LYS A 253 -17.12 5.87 12.29
N THR A 254 -16.28 6.90 12.37
CA THR A 254 -16.56 8.19 11.72
C THR A 254 -16.65 8.07 10.20
N ALA A 255 -15.75 7.30 9.59
CA ALA A 255 -15.75 7.06 8.14
C ALA A 255 -17.05 6.37 7.69
N LEU A 256 -17.48 5.34 8.43
CA LEU A 256 -18.71 4.60 8.15
C LEU A 256 -19.94 5.53 8.22
N THR A 257 -20.07 6.32 9.29
CA THR A 257 -21.18 7.29 9.41
C THR A 257 -21.19 8.30 8.27
N ARG A 258 -20.03 8.79 7.83
CA ARG A 258 -19.94 9.73 6.69
C ARG A 258 -20.34 9.06 5.38
N ALA A 259 -19.86 7.85 5.12
CA ALA A 259 -20.23 7.08 3.93
C ALA A 259 -21.72 6.74 3.90
N GLU A 260 -22.31 6.36 5.05
CA GLU A 260 -23.75 6.10 5.20
C GLU A 260 -24.59 7.32 4.84
N LYS A 261 -24.22 8.50 5.37
CA LYS A 261 -24.92 9.76 5.05
C LYS A 261 -24.77 10.14 3.58
N ALA A 262 -23.59 9.95 3.00
CA ALA A 262 -23.36 10.21 1.59
C ALA A 262 -24.26 9.34 0.70
N ARG A 263 -24.38 8.05 1.04
CA ARG A 263 -25.26 7.09 0.37
C ARG A 263 -26.75 7.43 0.53
N ALA A 264 -27.17 7.77 1.74
CA ALA A 264 -28.56 8.15 2.01
C ALA A 264 -28.97 9.43 1.25
N ALA A 265 -28.07 10.41 1.11
CA ALA A 265 -28.30 11.60 0.29
C ALA A 265 -28.35 11.26 -1.21
N GLU A 266 -27.45 10.39 -1.69
CA GLU A 266 -27.45 9.90 -3.08
C GLU A 266 -28.79 9.23 -3.43
N GLU A 267 -29.30 8.37 -2.56
CA GLU A 267 -30.57 7.65 -2.74
C GLU A 267 -31.80 8.56 -2.77
N LYS A 268 -31.75 9.72 -2.10
CA LYS A 268 -32.79 10.75 -2.14
C LYS A 268 -32.68 11.69 -3.35
N GLY A 269 -31.62 11.55 -4.16
CA GLY A 269 -31.31 12.48 -5.25
C GLY A 269 -30.68 13.80 -4.80
N GLU A 270 -30.27 13.91 -3.53
CA GLU A 270 -29.60 15.07 -2.94
C GLU A 270 -28.09 15.03 -3.25
N ILE A 271 -27.74 15.00 -4.54
CA ILE A 271 -26.36 14.72 -5.00
C ILE A 271 -25.34 15.70 -4.42
N LYS A 272 -25.67 16.98 -4.32
CA LYS A 272 -24.76 17.98 -3.74
C LYS A 272 -24.43 17.65 -2.26
N GLU A 273 -25.42 17.26 -1.46
CA GLU A 273 -25.20 16.87 -0.07
C GLU A 273 -24.36 15.58 0.01
N SER A 274 -24.59 14.62 -0.89
CA SER A 274 -23.75 13.42 -0.98
C SER A 274 -22.26 13.77 -1.21
N PHE A 275 -21.97 14.73 -2.09
CA PHE A 275 -20.61 15.26 -2.29
C PHE A 275 -20.02 15.92 -1.04
N GLU A 276 -20.84 16.64 -0.26
CA GLU A 276 -20.41 17.26 1.01
C GLU A 276 -19.99 16.18 2.02
N TRP A 277 -20.73 15.07 2.13
CA TRP A 277 -20.36 13.95 2.99
C TRP A 277 -19.10 13.20 2.52
N TRP A 278 -18.93 13.00 1.21
CA TRP A 278 -17.69 12.43 0.66
C TRP A 278 -16.48 13.34 0.90
N ASN A 279 -16.63 14.66 0.80
CA ASN A 279 -15.59 15.62 1.14
C ASN A 279 -15.14 15.50 2.59
N LEU A 280 -16.09 15.48 3.53
CA LEU A 280 -15.78 15.27 4.95
C LEU A 280 -15.04 13.94 5.17
N LEU A 281 -15.42 12.88 4.46
CA LEU A 281 -14.75 11.57 4.57
C LEU A 281 -13.28 11.66 4.13
N TYR A 282 -13.03 12.31 3.00
CA TYR A 282 -11.70 12.47 2.41
C TYR A 282 -10.96 13.75 2.81
N ASN A 283 -11.33 14.37 3.93
CA ASN A 283 -10.65 15.57 4.46
C ASN A 283 -10.56 16.71 3.42
N GLU A 284 -11.69 17.02 2.78
CA GLU A 284 -11.84 18.07 1.76
C GLU A 284 -11.00 17.86 0.49
N LYS A 285 -10.55 16.64 0.22
CA LYS A 285 -9.77 16.28 -0.99
C LYS A 285 -10.58 15.52 -2.04
N PHE A 286 -11.88 15.30 -1.81
CA PHE A 286 -12.75 14.75 -2.85
C PHE A 286 -13.07 15.86 -3.87
N PRO A 287 -13.29 15.54 -5.16
CA PRO A 287 -13.64 16.56 -6.15
C PRO A 287 -14.92 17.33 -5.77
N SER A 288 -14.97 18.60 -6.14
CA SER A 288 -16.16 19.44 -5.94
C SER A 288 -17.34 18.91 -6.75
N TYR A 289 -18.56 19.20 -6.30
CA TYR A 289 -19.77 18.87 -7.06
C TYR A 289 -19.82 19.54 -8.43
N TYR A 290 -19.30 20.77 -8.54
CA TYR A 290 -19.18 21.49 -9.81
C TYR A 290 -17.78 21.36 -10.39
N ARG A 291 -17.72 21.05 -11.69
CA ARG A 291 -16.48 21.11 -12.50
C ARG A 291 -15.95 22.53 -12.59
#